data_AF-A0AAW1F9Z8-F1
#
_entry.id   AF-A0AAW1F9Z8-F1
#
_cell.length_a   1.000
_cell.length_b   1.000
_cell.length_c   1.000
_cell.angle_alpha   90.00
_cell.angle_beta   90.00
_cell.angle_gamma   90.00
#
_symmetry.space_group_name_H-M   'P 1'
#
loop_
_entity.id
_entity.type
_entity.pdbx_description
1 polymer ?
#
loop_
_entity_poly.entity_id
_entity_poly.type
_entity_poly.pdbx_seq_one_letter_code
_entity_poly.pdbx_strand_id
1 'polypeptide(L)'
;MSTDADITCVSMEQSQTSPIKDRSDWLLDSAVGRWLASKQFVFSNLTLLKVLLWLVLIGLFVELEFGLPFFVISLFYWLYVGLRSPAARQPGELSAYSVFNPDCQPLLGALTAEQLDSEMGYRHLLFAHLY
;
A
#
# COMPACT_ATOMS: atom_id res chain seq x y z
N MET A 1 -12.69 83.77 0.96
CA MET A 1 -14.04 83.19 1.01
C MET A 1 -14.03 82.01 0.03
N SER A 2 -13.13 81.04 0.19
CA SER A 2 -13.20 79.81 1.02
C SER A 2 -14.38 78.92 0.63
N THR A 3 -14.25 78.12 -0.44
CA THR A 3 -13.72 76.73 -0.54
C THR A 3 -14.77 75.67 -0.21
N ASP A 4 -15.35 75.09 -1.26
CA ASP A 4 -16.13 73.85 -1.26
C ASP A 4 -15.20 72.66 -0.99
N ALA A 5 -15.55 71.82 -0.02
CA ALA A 5 -14.86 70.58 0.32
C ALA A 5 -15.71 69.39 -0.15
N ASP A 6 -15.14 68.63 -1.08
CA ASP A 6 -15.70 67.42 -1.66
C ASP A 6 -15.61 66.25 -0.65
N ILE A 7 -16.75 65.61 -0.38
CA ILE A 7 -16.89 64.46 0.52
C ILE A 7 -16.79 63.21 -0.34
N THR A 8 -15.58 62.67 -0.48
CA THR A 8 -15.39 61.34 -1.06
C THR A 8 -15.26 60.31 0.08
N CYS A 9 -16.34 59.57 0.26
CA CYS A 9 -16.45 58.42 1.13
C CYS A 9 -15.50 57.32 0.60
N VAL A 10 -14.41 57.04 1.31
CA VAL A 10 -13.57 55.87 1.05
C VAL A 10 -14.29 54.65 1.63
N SER A 11 -14.96 53.88 0.78
CA SER A 11 -15.46 52.55 1.13
C SER A 11 -14.28 51.60 1.34
N MET A 12 -14.03 51.24 2.60
CA MET A 12 -13.24 50.07 2.96
C MET A 12 -14.08 48.82 2.68
N GLU A 13 -13.73 48.06 1.64
CA GLU A 13 -14.20 46.68 1.50
C GLU A 13 -12.99 45.76 1.31
N GLN A 14 -12.41 45.34 2.45
CA GLN A 14 -11.48 44.21 2.49
C GLN A 14 -12.26 42.91 2.34
N SER A 15 -12.29 42.35 1.12
CA SER A 15 -12.71 40.97 0.91
C SER A 15 -11.50 40.05 1.10
N GLN A 16 -11.34 39.54 2.33
CA GLN A 16 -10.39 38.48 2.64
C GLN A 16 -11.05 37.12 2.37
N THR A 17 -10.71 36.48 1.24
CA THR A 17 -10.94 35.05 1.04
C THR A 17 -9.69 34.36 0.43
N SER A 18 -8.97 33.65 1.29
CA SER A 18 -8.17 32.44 1.06
C SER A 18 -7.03 32.42 0.00
N PRO A 19 -5.80 32.85 0.35
CA PRO A 19 -4.60 32.64 -0.49
C PRO A 19 -4.08 31.19 -0.52
N ILE A 20 -4.67 30.29 0.27
CA ILE A 20 -4.18 28.90 0.43
C ILE A 20 -4.69 27.98 -0.69
N LYS A 21 -5.86 28.25 -1.27
CA LYS A 21 -6.51 27.36 -2.27
C LYS A 21 -5.91 27.48 -3.67
N ASP A 22 -5.62 28.70 -4.12
CA ASP A 22 -4.96 28.95 -5.42
C ASP A 22 -3.56 28.31 -5.51
N ARG A 23 -2.84 28.21 -4.38
CA ARG A 23 -1.49 27.64 -4.36
C ARG A 23 -1.47 26.11 -4.47
N SER A 24 -2.53 25.41 -4.08
CA SER A 24 -2.66 23.97 -4.30
C SER A 24 -3.08 23.66 -5.74
N ASP A 25 -3.94 24.50 -6.32
CA ASP A 25 -4.54 24.24 -7.63
C ASP A 25 -3.50 24.36 -8.77
N TRP A 26 -2.58 25.34 -8.72
CA TRP A 26 -1.49 25.43 -9.72
C TRP A 26 -0.48 24.26 -9.63
N LEU A 27 -0.26 23.71 -8.43
CA LEU A 27 0.65 22.57 -8.23
C LEU A 27 0.07 21.30 -8.86
N LEU A 28 -1.25 21.10 -8.74
CA LEU A 28 -1.95 19.95 -9.33
C LEU A 28 -2.11 20.06 -10.85
N ASP A 29 -2.18 21.28 -11.40
CA ASP A 29 -2.29 21.51 -12.85
C ASP A 29 -0.94 21.50 -13.59
N SER A 30 0.16 21.49 -12.84
CA SER A 30 1.51 21.39 -13.39
C SER A 30 1.75 20.05 -14.12
N ALA A 31 2.76 20.01 -15.00
CA ALA A 31 3.16 18.80 -15.74
C ALA A 31 3.42 17.58 -14.83
N VAL A 32 3.76 17.81 -13.56
CA VAL A 32 3.94 16.78 -12.53
C VAL A 32 2.60 16.17 -12.12
N GLY A 33 1.55 16.96 -11.94
CA GLY A 33 0.20 16.47 -11.66
C GLY A 33 -0.36 15.63 -12.80
N ARG A 34 -0.19 16.08 -14.05
CA ARG A 34 -0.55 15.27 -15.23
C ARG A 34 0.28 13.99 -15.38
N TRP A 35 1.57 14.03 -15.03
CA TRP A 35 2.47 12.87 -15.07
C TRP A 35 2.18 11.86 -13.95
N LEU A 36 1.87 12.33 -12.74
CA LEU A 36 1.42 11.49 -11.63
C LEU A 36 0.04 10.90 -11.94
N ALA A 37 -0.89 11.71 -12.44
CA ALA A 37 -2.21 11.24 -12.87
C ALA A 37 -2.10 10.22 -14.00
N SER A 38 -1.22 10.43 -14.99
CA SER A 38 -1.03 9.45 -16.07
C SER A 38 -0.43 8.14 -15.56
N LYS A 39 0.57 8.20 -14.68
CA LYS A 39 1.20 7.00 -14.10
C LYS A 39 0.24 6.25 -13.15
N GLN A 40 -0.49 6.98 -12.32
CA GLN A 40 -1.56 6.47 -11.46
C GLN A 40 -2.67 5.84 -12.30
N PHE A 41 -3.09 6.50 -13.38
CA PHE A 41 -4.10 5.97 -14.29
C PHE A 41 -3.60 4.67 -14.95
N VAL A 42 -2.37 4.61 -15.46
CA VAL A 42 -1.81 3.37 -16.03
C VAL A 42 -1.78 2.24 -15.01
N PHE A 43 -1.30 2.48 -13.78
CA PHE A 43 -1.32 1.45 -12.72
C PHE A 43 -2.74 1.06 -12.30
N SER A 44 -3.67 2.01 -12.23
CA SER A 44 -5.07 1.77 -11.93
C SER A 44 -5.75 0.94 -13.03
N ASN A 45 -5.44 1.19 -14.31
CA ASN A 45 -5.98 0.41 -15.42
C ASN A 45 -5.40 -1.01 -15.44
N LEU A 46 -4.10 -1.17 -15.18
CA LEU A 46 -3.47 -2.50 -15.10
C LEU A 46 -4.02 -3.32 -13.93
N THR A 47 -4.22 -2.70 -12.77
CA THR A 47 -4.82 -3.38 -11.61
C THR A 47 -6.28 -3.74 -11.87
N LEU A 48 -7.07 -2.83 -12.47
CA LEU A 48 -8.44 -3.10 -12.90
C LEU A 48 -8.49 -4.28 -13.89
N LEU A 49 -7.65 -4.28 -14.92
CA LEU A 49 -7.58 -5.36 -15.89
C LEU A 49 -7.29 -6.72 -15.22
N LYS A 50 -6.35 -6.75 -14.27
CA LYS A 50 -6.01 -7.96 -13.51
C LYS A 50 -7.20 -8.45 -12.66
N VAL A 51 -7.92 -7.54 -12.00
CA VAL A 51 -9.12 -7.89 -11.21
C VAL A 51 -10.23 -8.42 -12.11
N LEU A 52 -10.49 -7.76 -13.24
CA LEU A 52 -11.50 -8.22 -14.21
C LEU A 52 -11.15 -9.61 -14.74
N LEU A 53 -9.91 -9.80 -15.17
CA LEU A 53 -9.41 -11.10 -15.63
C LEU A 53 -9.61 -12.18 -14.57
N TRP A 54 -9.30 -11.86 -13.31
CA TRP A 54 -9.48 -12.78 -12.20
C TRP A 54 -10.95 -13.14 -11.97
N LEU A 55 -11.87 -12.17 -12.03
CA LEU A 55 -13.31 -12.42 -11.93
C LEU A 55 -13.84 -13.29 -13.09
N VAL A 56 -13.38 -13.04 -14.32
CA VAL A 56 -13.70 -13.87 -15.48
C VAL A 56 -13.22 -15.30 -15.27
N LEU A 57 -12.00 -15.49 -14.75
CA LEU A 57 -11.46 -16.81 -14.44
C LEU A 57 -12.29 -17.50 -13.35
N ILE A 58 -12.68 -16.80 -12.27
CA ILE A 58 -13.59 -17.37 -11.27
C ILE A 58 -14.88 -17.84 -11.93
N GLY A 59 -15.52 -17.02 -12.77
CA GLY A 59 -16.74 -17.39 -13.47
C GLY A 59 -16.57 -18.63 -14.35
N LEU A 60 -15.47 -18.72 -15.11
CA LEU A 60 -15.16 -19.88 -15.94
C LEU A 60 -14.98 -21.15 -15.10
N PHE A 61 -14.25 -21.07 -13.97
CA PHE A 61 -14.02 -22.23 -13.12
C PHE A 61 -15.26 -22.68 -12.34
N VAL A 62 -16.16 -21.75 -12.00
CA VAL A 62 -17.47 -22.09 -11.41
C VAL A 62 -18.29 -22.94 -12.38
N GLU A 63 -18.33 -22.59 -13.66
CA GLU A 63 -19.02 -23.37 -14.70
C GLU A 63 -18.41 -24.78 -14.87
N LEU A 64 -17.11 -24.92 -14.65
CA LEU A 64 -16.40 -26.20 -14.69
C LEU A 64 -16.55 -27.03 -13.41
N GLU A 65 -17.39 -26.62 -12.45
CA GLU A 65 -17.53 -27.23 -11.10
C GLU A 65 -16.24 -27.19 -10.25
N PHE A 66 -15.22 -26.43 -10.67
CA PHE A 66 -13.92 -26.26 -10.00
C PHE A 66 -13.72 -24.85 -9.41
N GLY A 67 -14.79 -24.07 -9.27
CA GLY A 67 -14.74 -22.68 -8.82
C GLY A 67 -14.20 -22.52 -7.40
N LEU A 68 -14.62 -23.39 -6.47
CA LEU A 68 -14.23 -23.30 -5.06
C LEU A 68 -12.72 -23.55 -4.85
N PRO A 69 -12.11 -24.62 -5.40
CA PRO A 69 -10.65 -24.79 -5.33
C PRO A 69 -9.88 -23.59 -5.92
N PHE A 70 -10.31 -23.07 -7.07
CA PHE A 70 -9.67 -21.93 -7.72
C PHE A 70 -9.76 -20.65 -6.85
N PHE A 71 -10.93 -20.40 -6.26
CA PHE A 71 -11.14 -19.28 -5.34
C PHE A 71 -10.27 -19.38 -4.09
N VAL A 72 -10.25 -20.54 -3.43
CA VAL A 72 -9.47 -20.76 -2.20
C VAL A 72 -7.98 -20.56 -2.44
N ILE A 73 -7.42 -21.13 -3.52
CA ILE A 73 -6.01 -20.96 -3.87
C ILE A 73 -5.71 -19.49 -4.22
N SER A 74 -6.60 -18.83 -4.96
CA SER A 74 -6.47 -17.41 -5.28
C SER A 74 -6.49 -16.52 -4.02
N LEU A 75 -7.35 -16.84 -3.06
CA LEU A 75 -7.45 -16.15 -1.78
C LEU A 75 -6.16 -16.29 -0.99
N PHE A 76 -5.60 -17.49 -0.91
CA PHE A 76 -4.30 -17.71 -0.28
C PHE A 76 -3.18 -16.96 -0.99
N TYR A 77 -3.20 -16.89 -2.31
CA TYR A 77 -2.23 -16.09 -3.07
C TYR A 77 -2.32 -14.60 -2.70
N TRP A 78 -3.54 -14.03 -2.66
CA TRP A 78 -3.75 -12.64 -2.23
C TRP A 78 -3.31 -12.40 -0.80
N LEU A 79 -3.68 -13.31 0.11
CA LEU A 79 -3.28 -13.23 1.52
C LEU A 79 -1.76 -13.29 1.66
N TYR A 80 -1.11 -14.22 0.96
CA TYR A 80 0.34 -14.34 0.95
C TYR A 80 0.98 -13.06 0.45
N VAL A 81 0.59 -12.55 -0.72
CA VAL A 81 1.17 -11.31 -1.27
C VAL A 81 0.88 -10.10 -0.37
N GLY A 82 -0.31 -10.03 0.23
CA GLY A 82 -0.73 -8.93 1.11
C GLY A 82 -0.04 -8.93 2.47
N LEU A 83 0.24 -10.11 3.04
CA LEU A 83 0.93 -10.25 4.33
C LEU A 83 2.45 -10.39 4.19
N ARG A 84 2.95 -10.79 3.02
CA ARG A 84 4.37 -10.96 2.79
C ARG A 84 5.02 -9.60 2.57
N SER A 85 5.68 -9.08 3.59
CA SER A 85 6.70 -8.05 3.36
C SER A 85 7.84 -8.64 2.52
N PRO A 86 8.18 -8.04 1.37
CA PRO A 86 9.28 -8.52 0.52
C PRO A 86 10.65 -8.32 1.19
N ALA A 87 10.77 -7.45 2.18
CA ALA A 87 11.98 -7.25 2.96
C ALA A 87 12.06 -8.21 4.14
N ALA A 88 13.28 -8.65 4.47
CA ALA A 88 13.58 -9.14 5.81
C ALA A 88 13.30 -8.01 6.80
N ARG A 89 12.71 -8.34 7.96
CA ARG A 89 12.49 -7.33 8.99
C ARG A 89 13.82 -6.73 9.42
N GLN A 90 13.87 -5.41 9.52
CA GLN A 90 15.08 -4.74 9.99
C GLN A 90 15.20 -4.91 11.51
N PRO A 91 16.43 -5.03 12.06
CA PRO A 91 16.64 -5.00 13.50
C PRO A 91 16.06 -3.71 14.07
N GLY A 92 15.06 -3.83 14.97
CA GLY A 92 14.37 -2.67 15.56
C GLY A 92 13.02 -2.30 14.93
N GLU A 93 12.57 -2.99 13.87
CA GLU A 93 11.22 -2.79 13.32
C GLU A 93 10.16 -3.22 14.35
N LEU A 94 9.27 -2.28 14.72
CA LEU A 94 8.29 -2.48 15.77
C LEU A 94 7.43 -3.73 15.47
N SER A 95 7.53 -4.72 16.35
CA SER A 95 6.59 -5.84 16.41
C SER A 95 5.53 -5.56 17.48
N ALA A 96 4.37 -6.22 17.43
CA ALA A 96 3.35 -6.07 18.47
C ALA A 96 3.88 -6.39 19.89
N TYR A 97 4.96 -7.19 19.97
CA TYR A 97 5.62 -7.56 21.21
C TYR A 97 6.78 -6.63 21.59
N SER A 98 7.10 -5.57 20.83
CA SER A 98 8.17 -4.63 21.19
C SER A 98 7.90 -3.88 22.49
N VAL A 99 6.62 -3.77 22.89
CA VAL A 99 6.22 -3.27 24.22
C VAL A 99 6.80 -4.14 25.36
N PHE A 100 7.03 -5.42 25.09
CA PHE A 100 7.57 -6.40 26.04
C PHE A 100 8.99 -6.87 25.70
N ASN A 101 9.51 -6.52 24.53
CA ASN A 101 10.83 -6.88 24.04
C ASN A 101 11.52 -5.63 23.44
N PRO A 102 11.97 -4.70 24.31
CA PRO A 102 12.52 -3.41 23.89
C PRO A 102 13.80 -3.54 23.06
N ASP A 103 14.56 -4.63 23.26
CA ASP A 103 15.79 -4.90 22.53
C ASP A 103 15.57 -5.62 21.19
N CYS A 104 14.30 -5.88 20.82
CA CYS A 104 13.90 -6.58 19.60
C CYS A 104 14.68 -7.90 19.38
N GLN A 105 14.98 -8.60 20.47
CA GLN A 105 15.71 -9.86 20.41
C GLN A 105 14.80 -10.99 19.88
N PRO A 106 15.34 -12.01 19.20
CA PRO A 106 14.57 -13.21 18.88
C PRO A 106 13.93 -13.79 20.14
N LEU A 107 12.62 -14.03 20.12
CA LEU A 107 11.92 -14.59 21.28
C LEU A 107 12.44 -15.99 21.58
N LEU A 108 12.48 -16.36 22.86
CA LEU A 108 12.81 -17.72 23.27
C LEU A 108 11.74 -18.67 22.70
N GLY A 109 12.12 -19.51 21.73
CA GLY A 109 11.20 -20.36 20.97
C GLY A 109 10.80 -19.83 19.58
N ALA A 110 11.34 -18.68 19.15
CA ALA A 110 11.28 -18.30 17.73
C ALA A 110 12.09 -19.32 16.92
N LEU A 111 11.39 -20.13 16.13
CA LEU A 111 12.01 -21.13 15.28
C LEU A 111 12.81 -20.42 14.18
N THR A 112 14.12 -20.65 14.17
CA THR A 112 14.93 -20.27 13.00
C THR A 112 14.58 -21.19 11.84
N ALA A 113 14.79 -20.74 10.60
CA ALA A 113 14.51 -21.56 9.42
C ALA A 113 15.26 -22.90 9.49
N GLU A 114 16.49 -22.86 9.99
CA GLU A 114 17.37 -24.03 10.13
C GLU A 114 16.87 -25.00 11.22
N GLN A 115 16.32 -24.47 12.31
CA GLN A 115 15.73 -25.29 13.37
C GLN A 115 14.41 -25.91 12.91
N LEU A 116 13.57 -25.14 12.23
CA LEU A 116 12.32 -25.60 11.64
C LEU A 116 12.57 -26.73 10.62
N ASP A 117 13.53 -26.55 9.72
CA ASP A 117 13.91 -27.56 8.71
C ASP A 117 14.48 -28.84 9.35
N SER A 118 15.14 -28.70 10.51
CA SER A 118 15.62 -29.82 11.30
C SER A 118 14.48 -30.58 11.98
N GLU A 119 13.52 -29.87 12.57
CA GLU A 119 12.36 -30.45 13.26
C GLU A 119 11.33 -31.06 12.31
N MET A 120 11.15 -30.49 11.10
CA MET A 120 10.30 -31.06 10.04
C MET A 120 10.96 -32.23 9.29
N GLY A 121 12.21 -32.57 9.63
CA GLY A 121 12.92 -33.72 9.06
C GLY A 121 13.57 -33.50 7.69
N TYR A 122 13.50 -32.29 7.12
CA TYR A 122 14.14 -31.97 5.84
C TYR A 122 15.66 -32.13 5.88
N ARG A 123 16.28 -31.87 7.04
CA ARG A 123 17.73 -32.06 7.22
C ARG A 123 18.15 -33.52 7.13
N HIS A 124 17.32 -34.46 7.57
CA HIS A 124 17.65 -35.90 7.55
C HIS A 124 17.63 -36.48 6.13
N LEU A 125 16.76 -35.97 5.26
CA LEU A 125 16.63 -36.44 3.87
C LEU A 125 17.81 -36.03 2.99
N LEU A 126 18.48 -34.89 3.25
CA LEU A 126 19.68 -34.49 2.53
C LEU A 126 20.91 -35.34 2.88
N PHE A 127 21.02 -35.83 4.12
CA PHE A 127 22.12 -36.72 4.53
C PHE A 127 21.91 -38.17 4.05
N ALA A 128 20.67 -38.63 3.92
CA ALA A 128 20.36 -39.97 3.42
C ALA A 128 20.67 -40.17 1.92
N HIS A 129 20.86 -39.08 1.16
CA HIS A 129 21.15 -39.12 -0.27
C HIS A 129 22.64 -38.92 -0.63
N LEU A 130 23.47 -38.66 0.39
CA LEU A 130 24.93 -38.48 0.28
C LEU A 130 25.73 -39.71 0.77
N TYR A 131 25.07 -40.86 0.96
CA TYR A 131 25.69 -42.13 1.35
C TYR A 131 25.24 -43.25 0.42
#